data_AF-A0A0K3BPL0-F1
#
_entry.id   AF-A0A0K3BPL0-F1
#
_cell.length_a   1.000
_cell.length_b   1.000
_cell.length_c   1.000
_cell.angle_alpha   90.00
_cell.angle_beta   90.00
_cell.angle_gamma   90.00
#
_symmetry.space_group_name_H-M   'P 1'
#
loop_
_entity.id
_entity.type
_entity.pdbx_description
1 polymer ?
#
loop_
_entity_poly.entity_id
_entity_poly.type
_entity_poly.pdbx_seq_one_letter_code
_entity_poly.pdbx_strand_id
1 'polypeptide(L)'
;MRGWLECDNDQLDGIKAIIAAHDKGWDYSKYWAFPELGSLGQFAFYGGSIREQATDWLLDQIREMATLTGVDEDNPWVHGMFLASHEVDGMSEWLVSGGQLVITPADPKYHPFDA
;
A
#
# COMPACT_ATOMS: atom_id res chain seq x y z
N MET A 1 -0.42 -4.22 9.63
CA MET A 1 -0.06 -3.84 8.25
C MET A 1 0.73 -2.53 8.27
N ARG A 2 1.81 -2.44 7.51
CA ARG A 2 2.57 -1.19 7.33
C ARG A 2 3.20 -1.13 5.95
N GLY A 3 3.26 0.04 5.32
CA GLY A 3 3.92 0.19 4.03
C GLY A 3 3.72 1.57 3.42
N TRP A 4 4.15 1.70 2.18
CA TRP A 4 4.12 2.95 1.44
C TRP A 4 3.91 2.72 -0.05
N LEU A 5 3.39 3.75 -0.70
CA LEU A 5 3.35 3.94 -2.15
C LEU A 5 4.07 5.24 -2.49
N GLU A 6 4.93 5.22 -3.50
CA GLU A 6 5.55 6.36 -4.15
C GLU A 6 4.82 6.63 -5.46
N CYS A 7 4.56 7.91 -5.72
CA CYS A 7 3.71 8.37 -6.80
C CYS A 7 4.04 9.83 -7.17
N ASP A 8 3.47 10.29 -8.28
CA ASP A 8 3.40 11.71 -8.62
C ASP A 8 2.14 12.38 -8.02
N ASN A 9 1.92 13.67 -8.34
CA ASN A 9 0.78 14.42 -7.81
C ASN A 9 -0.57 13.91 -8.35
N ASP A 10 -0.66 13.56 -9.63
CA ASP A 10 -1.91 13.13 -10.26
C ASP A 10 -2.30 11.74 -9.74
N GLN A 11 -1.31 10.86 -9.60
CA GLN A 11 -1.46 9.57 -8.96
C GLN A 11 -1.82 9.71 -7.49
N LEU A 12 -1.23 10.65 -6.73
CA LEU A 12 -1.60 10.88 -5.33
C LEU A 12 -3.08 11.28 -5.19
N ASP A 13 -3.57 12.14 -6.08
CA ASP A 13 -4.98 12.51 -6.11
C ASP A 13 -5.88 11.33 -6.48
N GLY A 14 -5.44 10.49 -7.43
CA GLY A 14 -6.09 9.21 -7.74
C GLY A 14 -6.13 8.25 -6.55
N ILE A 15 -5.03 8.10 -5.81
CA ILE A 15 -4.94 7.28 -4.60
C ILE A 15 -5.96 7.77 -3.56
N LYS A 16 -6.01 9.07 -3.29
CA LYS A 16 -6.98 9.66 -2.35
C LYS A 16 -8.43 9.40 -2.79
N ALA A 17 -8.71 9.48 -4.08
CA ALA A 17 -10.03 9.20 -4.63
C ALA A 17 -10.43 7.71 -4.45
N ILE A 18 -9.50 6.78 -4.70
CA ILE A 18 -9.72 5.34 -4.46
C ILE A 18 -10.00 5.08 -2.98
N ILE A 19 -9.20 5.65 -2.07
CA ILE A 19 -9.41 5.49 -0.62
C ILE A 19 -10.79 5.98 -0.20
N ALA A 20 -11.23 7.12 -0.74
CA ALA A 20 -12.55 7.67 -0.47
C ALA A 20 -13.68 6.79 -1.04
N ALA A 21 -13.51 6.23 -2.24
CA ALA A 21 -14.50 5.35 -2.87
C ALA A 21 -14.67 4.02 -2.14
N HIS A 22 -13.62 3.53 -1.50
CA HIS A 22 -13.62 2.30 -0.70
C HIS A 22 -13.98 2.53 0.77
N ASP A 23 -14.25 3.76 1.21
CA ASP A 23 -14.66 4.04 2.59
C ASP A 23 -16.07 3.49 2.85
N LYS A 24 -16.12 2.33 3.54
CA LYS A 24 -17.36 1.67 3.96
C LYS A 24 -17.81 2.12 5.36
N GLY A 25 -17.27 3.23 5.88
CA GLY A 25 -17.51 3.70 7.25
C GLY A 25 -16.73 2.92 8.30
N TRP A 26 -15.74 2.14 7.87
CA TRP A 26 -14.77 1.48 8.76
C TRP A 26 -13.60 2.44 8.97
N ASP A 27 -13.14 2.59 10.21
CA ASP A 27 -12.05 3.51 10.56
C ASP A 27 -10.68 3.18 9.91
N TYR A 28 -10.59 2.13 9.09
CA TYR A 28 -9.35 1.68 8.45
C TYR A 28 -8.81 2.63 7.38
N SER A 29 -9.66 3.44 6.72
CA SER A 29 -9.19 4.47 5.79
C SER A 29 -8.38 5.57 6.50
N LYS A 30 -8.58 5.75 7.81
CA LYS A 30 -7.82 6.72 8.64
C LYS A 30 -6.37 6.28 8.91
N TYR A 31 -6.02 5.04 8.56
CA TYR A 31 -4.64 4.54 8.67
C TYR A 31 -3.78 4.90 7.47
N TRP A 32 -4.36 5.54 6.44
CA TRP A 32 -3.60 6.22 5.39
C TRP A 32 -3.11 7.58 5.85
N ALA A 33 -1.88 7.92 5.48
CA ALA A 33 -1.25 9.21 5.71
C ALA A 33 -0.55 9.70 4.44
N PHE A 34 -0.57 11.02 4.23
CA PHE A 34 -0.01 11.67 3.05
C PHE A 34 0.93 12.81 3.48
N PRO A 35 2.12 12.49 4.01
CA PRO A 35 3.08 13.50 4.43
C PRO A 35 3.72 14.19 3.22
N GLU A 36 3.96 15.49 3.33
CA GLU A 36 4.75 16.24 2.35
C GLU A 36 6.23 16.02 2.64
N LEU A 37 6.91 15.21 1.81
CA LEU A 37 8.33 14.86 1.98
C LEU A 37 9.29 15.70 1.11
N GLY A 38 8.82 16.84 0.61
CA GLY A 38 9.63 17.78 -0.16
C GLY A 38 10.12 17.20 -1.48
N SER A 39 11.44 17.14 -1.68
CA SER A 39 12.06 16.71 -2.94
C SER A 39 12.05 15.20 -3.18
N LEU A 40 11.55 14.40 -2.23
CA LEU A 40 11.54 12.94 -2.35
C LEU A 40 10.40 12.41 -3.23
N GLY A 41 9.47 13.26 -3.68
CA GLY A 41 8.27 12.84 -4.42
C GLY A 41 7.03 12.77 -3.52
N GLN A 42 5.93 12.25 -4.07
CA GLN A 42 4.69 12.06 -3.30
C GLN A 42 4.60 10.65 -2.76
N PHE A 43 4.12 10.54 -1.52
CA PHE A 43 3.97 9.25 -0.86
C PHE A 43 2.62 9.12 -0.17
N ALA A 44 2.06 7.90 -0.23
CA ALA A 44 0.96 7.47 0.62
C ALA A 44 1.46 6.36 1.55
N PHE A 45 1.37 6.58 2.85
CA PHE A 45 1.76 5.59 3.86
C PHE A 45 0.52 4.93 4.45
N TYR A 46 0.59 3.63 4.67
CA TYR A 46 -0.41 2.91 5.44
C TYR A 46 0.22 2.33 6.70
N GLY A 47 -0.44 2.52 7.85
CA GLY A 47 0.03 1.97 9.11
C GLY A 47 -1.12 1.70 10.06
N GLY A 48 -1.43 0.43 10.29
CA GLY A 48 -2.49 0.07 11.22
C GLY A 48 -2.76 -1.43 11.31
N SER A 49 -3.64 -1.77 12.25
CA SER A 49 -4.13 -3.13 12.43
C SER A 49 -5.50 -3.26 11.77
N ILE A 50 -5.59 -4.12 10.78
CA ILE A 50 -6.86 -4.52 10.16
C ILE A 50 -7.20 -5.94 10.58
N ARG A 51 -8.50 -6.28 10.57
CA ARG A 51 -8.94 -7.66 10.76
C ARG A 51 -8.68 -8.46 9.49
N GLU A 52 -8.45 -9.76 9.62
CA GLU A 52 -8.22 -10.67 8.48
C GLU A 52 -9.35 -10.59 7.43
N GLN A 53 -10.60 -10.50 7.88
CA GLN A 53 -11.77 -10.31 7.01
C GLN A 53 -11.79 -8.98 6.21
N ALA A 54 -10.91 -8.04 6.54
CA ALA A 54 -10.74 -6.76 5.85
C ALA A 54 -9.45 -6.71 5.01
N THR A 55 -8.66 -7.81 4.97
CA THR A 55 -7.45 -7.91 4.15
C THR A 55 -7.79 -7.71 2.66
N ASP A 56 -8.82 -8.40 2.16
CA ASP A 56 -9.26 -8.27 0.76
C ASP A 56 -9.67 -6.84 0.40
N TRP A 57 -10.33 -6.13 1.33
CA TRP A 57 -10.70 -4.72 1.14
C TRP A 57 -9.48 -3.82 0.93
N LEU A 58 -8.38 -4.06 1.65
CA LEU A 58 -7.14 -3.30 1.47
C LEU A 58 -6.41 -3.74 0.18
N LEU A 59 -6.40 -5.04 -0.11
CA LEU A 59 -5.80 -5.58 -1.33
C LEU A 59 -6.44 -5.01 -2.59
N ASP A 60 -7.76 -4.90 -2.62
CA ASP A 60 -8.49 -4.37 -3.76
C ASP A 60 -8.17 -2.90 -4.00
N GLN A 61 -8.08 -2.09 -2.94
CA GLN A 61 -7.60 -0.70 -3.04
C GLN A 61 -6.18 -0.63 -3.61
N ILE A 62 -5.25 -1.42 -3.07
CA ILE A 62 -3.84 -1.37 -3.51
C ILE A 62 -3.71 -1.84 -4.96
N ARG A 63 -4.47 -2.86 -5.38
CA ARG A 63 -4.52 -3.31 -6.78
C ARG A 63 -5.01 -2.20 -7.70
N GLU A 64 -6.07 -1.49 -7.31
CA GLU A 64 -6.60 -0.37 -8.09
C GLU A 64 -5.57 0.77 -8.18
N MET A 65 -4.93 1.13 -7.06
CA MET A 65 -3.88 2.15 -7.00
C MET A 65 -2.68 1.79 -7.88
N ALA A 66 -2.28 0.52 -7.92
CA ALA A 66 -1.17 0.06 -8.75
C ALA A 66 -1.40 0.35 -10.23
N THR A 67 -2.65 0.38 -10.70
CA THR A 67 -2.99 0.65 -12.10
C THR A 67 -2.92 2.13 -12.50
N LEU A 68 -2.77 3.05 -11.54
CA LEU A 68 -2.70 4.48 -11.81
C LEU A 68 -1.44 4.81 -12.62
N THR A 69 -1.64 5.45 -13.76
CA THR A 69 -0.55 5.93 -14.62
C THR A 69 -0.26 7.41 -14.35
N GLY A 70 1.00 7.73 -14.13
CA GLY A 70 1.53 9.07 -13.94
C GLY A 70 2.09 9.66 -15.23
N VAL A 71 2.75 10.81 -15.10
CA VAL A 71 3.29 11.60 -16.21
C VAL A 71 4.68 11.15 -16.69
N ASP A 72 5.38 10.34 -15.90
CA ASP A 72 6.68 9.77 -16.26
C ASP A 72 6.49 8.59 -17.21
N GLU A 73 6.85 8.75 -18.49
CA GLU A 73 6.68 7.71 -19.50
C GLU A 73 7.63 6.52 -19.32
N ASP A 74 8.79 6.71 -18.68
CA ASP A 74 9.77 5.65 -18.43
C ASP A 74 9.35 4.77 -17.26
N ASN A 75 8.63 5.35 -16.30
CA ASN A 75 8.12 4.64 -15.15
C ASN A 75 6.72 5.14 -14.71
N PRO A 76 5.68 4.84 -15.50
CA PRO A 76 4.38 5.48 -15.32
C PRO A 76 3.59 4.95 -14.14
N TRP A 77 3.98 3.86 -13.50
CA TRP A 77 3.15 3.23 -12.46
C TRP A 77 3.52 3.69 -11.07
N VAL A 78 2.56 3.55 -10.15
CA VAL A 78 2.82 3.64 -8.71
C VAL A 78 3.78 2.51 -8.29
N HIS A 79 4.68 2.79 -7.36
CA HIS A 79 5.59 1.81 -6.76
C HIS A 79 5.40 1.76 -5.26
N GLY A 80 5.70 0.63 -4.64
CA GLY A 80 5.61 0.56 -3.20
C GLY A 80 5.83 -0.81 -2.61
N MET A 81 5.81 -0.85 -1.29
CA MET A 81 5.97 -2.07 -0.52
C MET A 81 5.19 -1.99 0.77
N PHE A 82 4.55 -3.11 1.13
CA PHE A 82 3.94 -3.30 2.43
C PHE A 82 4.40 -4.61 3.06
N LEU A 83 4.43 -4.59 4.39
CA LEU A 83 4.60 -5.75 5.26
C LEU A 83 3.29 -6.00 5.99
N ALA A 84 2.64 -7.12 5.67
CA ALA A 84 1.51 -7.65 6.39
C ALA A 84 2.00 -8.70 7.39
N SER A 85 1.57 -8.58 8.65
CA SER A 85 1.83 -9.57 9.68
C SER A 85 0.50 -10.22 10.03
N HIS A 86 0.39 -11.52 9.75
CA HIS A 86 -0.75 -12.35 10.08
C HIS A 86 -0.43 -13.17 11.33
N GLU A 87 -1.41 -13.33 12.22
CA GLU A 87 -1.20 -14.07 13.47
C GLU A 87 -1.00 -15.58 13.24
N VAL A 88 -1.51 -16.10 12.12
CA VAL A 88 -1.49 -17.54 11.81
C VAL A 88 -0.52 -17.86 10.68
N ASP A 89 -0.48 -17.04 9.63
CA ASP A 89 0.25 -17.34 8.39
C ASP A 89 1.64 -16.69 8.33
N GLY A 90 2.07 -16.00 9.39
CA GLY A 90 3.34 -15.30 9.44
C GLY A 90 3.31 -13.96 8.70
N MET A 91 4.45 -13.50 8.18
CA MET A 91 4.52 -12.23 7.46
C MET A 91 4.50 -12.43 5.94
N SER A 92 3.86 -11.50 5.23
CA SER A 92 3.90 -11.40 3.77
C SER A 92 4.37 -10.02 3.31
N GLU A 93 5.11 -10.03 2.21
CA GLU A 93 5.58 -8.84 1.50
C GLU A 93 4.67 -8.59 0.30
N TRP A 94 4.16 -7.37 0.20
CA TRP A 94 3.26 -6.94 -0.86
C TRP A 94 3.97 -5.86 -1.66
N LEU A 95 4.41 -6.21 -2.87
CA LEU A 95 5.15 -5.33 -3.76
C LEU A 95 4.22 -4.74 -4.82
N VAL A 96 4.24 -3.43 -4.94
CA VAL A 96 3.52 -2.69 -5.99
C VAL A 96 4.54 -2.22 -7.00
N SER A 97 4.42 -2.70 -8.24
CA SER A 97 5.29 -2.29 -9.34
C SER A 97 4.69 -2.70 -10.68
N GLY A 98 5.02 -1.96 -11.75
CA GLY A 98 4.64 -2.32 -13.12
C GLY A 98 3.13 -2.47 -13.34
N GLY A 99 2.31 -1.70 -12.61
CA GLY A 99 0.86 -1.78 -12.72
C GLY A 99 0.22 -2.90 -11.90
N GLN A 100 1.01 -3.62 -11.07
CA GLN A 100 0.59 -4.86 -10.43
C GLN A 100 0.91 -4.88 -8.93
N LEU A 101 0.15 -5.70 -8.21
CA LEU A 101 0.41 -6.08 -6.83
C LEU A 101 0.86 -7.55 -6.79
N VAL A 102 2.08 -7.79 -6.31
CA VAL A 102 2.64 -9.12 -6.13
C VAL A 102 2.79 -9.39 -4.63
N ILE A 103 2.30 -10.54 -4.18
CA ILE A 103 2.35 -10.95 -2.77
C ILE A 103 3.27 -12.15 -2.65
N THR A 104 4.27 -12.05 -1.77
CA THR A 104 5.22 -13.13 -1.48
C THR A 104 5.30 -13.37 0.02
N PRO A 105 5.71 -14.57 0.48
CA PRO A 105 6.14 -14.77 1.86
C PRO A 105 7.25 -13.76 2.20
N ALA A 106 7.20 -13.17 3.39
CA ALA A 106 8.22 -12.22 3.80
C ALA A 106 9.55 -12.92 4.08
N ASP A 107 10.66 -12.22 3.83
CA ASP A 107 11.99 -12.67 4.24
C ASP A 107 12.06 -12.93 5.77
N PRO A 108 12.61 -14.08 6.22
CA PRO A 108 12.78 -14.39 7.64
C PRO A 108 13.46 -13.30 8.48
N LYS A 109 14.27 -12.42 7.89
CA LYS A 109 14.88 -11.28 8.60
C LYS A 109 13.87 -10.32 9.22
N TYR A 110 12.63 -10.30 8.72
CA TYR A 110 11.54 -9.49 9.26
C TYR A 110 10.82 -10.16 10.45
N HIS A 111 11.30 -11.33 10.90
CA HIS A 111 10.84 -12.05 12.08
C HIS A 111 11.83 -11.89 13.26
N PRO A 112 11.89 -10.72 13.94
CA PRO A 112 12.84 -10.50 15.02
C PRO A 112 12.60 -11.36 16.28
N PHE A 113 11.55 -12.19 16.32
CA PHE A 113 11.17 -12.99 17.49
C PHE A 113 10.98 -14.50 17.22
N ASP A 114 11.30 -15.01 16.02
CA ASP A 114 11.17 -16.44 15.67
C ASP A 114 12.50 -17.22 15.76
N ALA A 115 13.41 -16.81 16.66
CA ALA A 115 14.71 -17.43 16.89
C ALA A 115 14.76 -18.26 18.19
#